data_AF-C3X3K4-F1
#
_entry.id   AF-C3X3K4-F1
#
_cell.length_a   1.000
_cell.length_b   1.000
_cell.length_c   1.000
_cell.angle_alpha   90.00
_cell.angle_beta   90.00
_cell.angle_gamma   90.00
#
_symmetry.space_group_name_H-M   'P 1'
#
loop_
_entity.id
_entity.type
_entity.pdbx_description
1 polymer ?
#
loop_
_entity_poly.entity_id
_entity_poly.type
_entity_poly.pdbx_seq_one_letter_code
_entity_poly.pdbx_strand_id
1 'polypeptide(L)'
;MKYGIAENHQFVLIDDDLKRLENTLAFMPQYKAGQIAGYADDEVEQGHDGNWYEKGHAPQKPLDEARAEKLAELNAAFATASGQAHCRSSLGFEIDADEVANRNIEGLTLVLQPGESTLFRAYDNRFYEVTREELETMRKEIVVNSQKLYQAKWTLEAAITVAESIEALDAIALSPDALAELADVSGENIGAGGDHGQTV
;
A
#
# COMPACT_ATOMS: atom_id res chain seq x y z
N MET A 1 -26.07 -3.45 -20.39
CA MET A 1 -27.49 -3.46 -19.98
C MET A 1 -27.71 -4.74 -19.22
N LYS A 2 -28.37 -4.65 -18.06
CA LYS A 2 -28.72 -5.80 -17.21
C LYS A 2 -30.23 -5.97 -17.16
N TYR A 3 -30.66 -7.17 -16.84
CA TYR A 3 -32.06 -7.53 -16.62
C TYR A 3 -32.17 -8.10 -15.23
N GLY A 4 -33.16 -7.65 -14.45
CA GLY A 4 -33.29 -8.10 -13.07
C GLY A 4 -34.64 -7.84 -12.46
N ILE A 5 -34.83 -8.43 -11.28
CA ILE A 5 -35.97 -8.18 -10.39
C ILE A 5 -35.40 -7.60 -9.10
N ALA A 6 -35.75 -6.36 -8.79
CA ALA A 6 -35.36 -5.68 -7.57
C ALA A 6 -36.49 -5.71 -6.52
N GLU A 7 -36.14 -5.98 -5.28
CA GLU A 7 -36.99 -5.85 -4.10
C GLU A 7 -36.28 -4.97 -3.07
N ASN A 8 -36.94 -3.91 -2.59
CA ASN A 8 -36.33 -2.94 -1.66
C ASN A 8 -34.97 -2.41 -2.14
N HIS A 9 -34.85 -2.12 -3.45
CA HIS A 9 -33.63 -1.67 -4.13
C HIS A 9 -32.48 -2.70 -4.23
N GLN A 10 -32.66 -3.91 -3.70
CA GLN A 10 -31.73 -5.01 -3.86
C GLN A 10 -32.20 -5.95 -4.98
N PHE A 11 -31.32 -6.30 -5.91
CA PHE A 11 -31.62 -7.29 -6.93
C PHE A 11 -31.63 -8.70 -6.33
N VAL A 12 -32.79 -9.34 -6.39
CA VAL A 12 -32.94 -10.76 -6.03
C VAL A 12 -32.39 -11.67 -7.13
N LEU A 13 -32.53 -11.20 -8.37
CA LEU A 13 -31.99 -11.83 -9.57
C LEU A 13 -31.53 -10.72 -10.50
N ILE A 14 -30.33 -10.87 -11.06
CA ILE A 14 -29.79 -9.97 -12.08
C ILE A 14 -28.90 -10.75 -13.03
N ASP A 15 -28.97 -10.44 -14.31
CA ASP A 15 -28.21 -11.11 -15.35
C ASP A 15 -28.00 -10.16 -16.55
N ASP A 16 -26.99 -10.40 -17.37
CA ASP A 16 -26.76 -9.66 -18.62
C ASP A 16 -27.51 -10.26 -19.83
N ASP A 17 -28.09 -11.46 -19.65
CA ASP A 17 -28.90 -12.19 -20.63
C ASP A 17 -30.32 -12.45 -20.10
N LEU A 18 -31.28 -11.77 -20.71
CA LEU A 18 -32.71 -11.90 -20.40
C LEU A 18 -33.19 -13.36 -20.48
N LYS A 19 -32.75 -14.14 -21.48
CA LYS A 19 -33.21 -15.53 -21.63
C LYS A 19 -32.69 -16.42 -20.51
N ARG A 20 -31.46 -16.17 -20.06
CA ARG A 20 -30.87 -16.90 -18.94
C ARG A 20 -31.62 -16.59 -17.65
N LEU A 21 -31.98 -15.33 -17.45
CA LEU A 21 -32.82 -14.88 -16.33
C LEU A 21 -34.21 -15.55 -16.37
N GLU A 22 -34.89 -15.54 -17.53
CA GLU A 22 -36.20 -16.18 -17.72
C GLU A 22 -36.16 -17.69 -17.44
N ASN A 23 -35.11 -18.38 -17.92
CA ASN A 23 -34.92 -19.81 -17.62
C ASN A 23 -34.71 -20.05 -16.13
N THR A 24 -34.01 -19.15 -15.44
CA THR A 24 -33.79 -19.24 -13.98
C THR A 24 -35.10 -19.06 -13.21
N LEU A 25 -35.99 -18.17 -13.67
CA LEU A 25 -37.30 -17.95 -13.08
C LEU A 25 -38.21 -19.20 -13.11
N ALA A 26 -38.01 -20.12 -14.05
CA ALA A 26 -38.74 -21.39 -14.07
C ALA A 26 -38.56 -22.21 -12.77
N PHE A 27 -37.45 -21.98 -12.06
CA PHE A 27 -37.13 -22.62 -10.78
C PHE A 27 -37.51 -21.79 -9.55
N MET A 28 -38.04 -20.57 -9.74
CA MET A 28 -38.39 -19.62 -8.66
C MET A 28 -39.85 -19.17 -8.79
N PRO A 29 -40.82 -20.02 -8.39
CA PRO A 29 -42.23 -19.85 -8.70
C PRO A 29 -42.88 -18.58 -8.11
N GLN A 30 -42.26 -17.98 -7.10
CA GLN A 30 -42.67 -16.72 -6.48
C GLN A 30 -42.45 -15.50 -7.38
N TYR A 31 -41.58 -15.60 -8.39
CA TYR A 31 -41.30 -14.53 -9.34
C TYR A 31 -41.83 -14.87 -10.74
N LYS A 32 -42.13 -13.84 -11.54
CA LYS A 32 -42.69 -13.96 -12.90
C LYS A 32 -41.89 -13.14 -13.89
N ALA A 33 -41.83 -13.58 -15.15
CA ALA A 33 -41.11 -12.88 -16.22
C ALA A 33 -41.56 -11.41 -16.40
N GLY A 34 -42.84 -11.11 -16.16
CA GLY A 34 -43.35 -9.73 -16.22
C GLY A 34 -42.83 -8.79 -15.13
N GLN A 35 -42.11 -9.30 -14.11
CA GLN A 35 -41.45 -8.50 -13.09
C GLN A 35 -40.00 -8.14 -13.46
N ILE A 36 -39.47 -8.70 -14.54
CA ILE A 36 -38.13 -8.36 -15.02
C ILE A 36 -38.16 -6.95 -15.59
N ALA A 37 -37.27 -6.09 -15.11
CA ALA A 37 -36.99 -4.80 -15.69
C ALA A 37 -35.57 -4.79 -16.31
N GLY A 38 -35.38 -3.93 -17.31
CA GLY A 38 -34.07 -3.65 -17.89
C GLY A 38 -33.45 -2.43 -17.22
N TYR A 39 -32.15 -2.52 -16.94
CA TYR A 39 -31.37 -1.49 -16.27
C TYR A 39 -30.11 -1.21 -17.09
N ALA A 40 -29.75 0.07 -17.22
CA ALA A 40 -28.45 0.43 -17.78
C ALA A 40 -27.32 0.02 -16.81
N ASP A 41 -26.10 -0.15 -17.33
CA ASP A 41 -24.98 -0.61 -16.50
C ASP A 41 -24.54 0.44 -15.47
N ASP A 42 -24.92 1.71 -15.66
CA ASP A 42 -24.68 2.81 -14.74
C ASP A 42 -25.85 3.05 -13.75
N GLU A 43 -26.95 2.30 -13.85
CA GLU A 43 -28.10 2.31 -12.94
C GLU A 43 -28.03 1.20 -11.88
N VAL A 44 -27.00 0.37 -11.94
CA VAL A 44 -26.80 -0.80 -11.07
C VAL A 44 -25.41 -0.77 -10.49
N GLU A 45 -25.27 -1.22 -9.25
CA GLU A 45 -23.99 -1.30 -8.56
C GLU A 45 -23.94 -2.56 -7.69
N GLN A 46 -22.74 -3.06 -7.41
CA GLN A 46 -22.55 -4.18 -6.50
C GLN A 46 -22.15 -3.63 -5.14
N GLY A 47 -22.86 -4.03 -4.09
CA GLY A 47 -22.53 -3.67 -2.71
C GLY A 47 -21.34 -4.45 -2.17
N HIS A 48 -20.81 -4.02 -1.03
CA HIS A 48 -19.66 -4.68 -0.38
C HIS A 48 -19.97 -6.11 0.08
N ASP A 49 -21.25 -6.48 0.18
CA ASP A 49 -21.74 -7.81 0.54
C ASP A 49 -21.84 -8.76 -0.66
N GLY A 50 -21.46 -8.30 -1.86
CA GLY A 50 -21.48 -9.06 -3.10
C GLY A 50 -22.85 -9.09 -3.79
N ASN A 51 -23.89 -8.49 -3.20
CA ASN A 51 -25.21 -8.39 -3.82
C ASN A 51 -25.29 -7.19 -4.77
N TRP A 52 -26.22 -7.24 -5.71
CA TRP A 52 -26.47 -6.14 -6.63
C TRP A 52 -27.60 -5.26 -6.12
N TYR A 53 -27.47 -3.96 -6.33
CA TYR A 53 -28.43 -2.94 -5.94
C TYR A 53 -28.70 -1.98 -7.07
N GLU A 54 -29.86 -1.33 -7.04
CA GLU A 54 -30.09 -0.11 -7.79
C GLU A 54 -29.09 0.96 -7.33
N LYS A 55 -28.57 1.77 -8.25
CA LYS A 55 -27.53 2.77 -7.97
C LYS A 55 -27.90 3.65 -6.78
N GLY A 56 -26.97 3.82 -5.83
CA GLY A 56 -27.14 4.63 -4.63
C GLY A 56 -27.84 3.91 -3.47
N HIS A 57 -28.19 2.64 -3.64
CA HIS A 57 -28.84 1.84 -2.60
C HIS A 57 -27.99 0.69 -2.08
N ALA A 58 -26.80 0.45 -2.65
CA ALA A 58 -25.90 -0.52 -2.07
C ALA A 58 -25.52 -0.11 -0.64
N PRO A 59 -25.49 -1.07 0.31
CA PRO A 59 -24.95 -0.82 1.62
C PRO A 59 -23.50 -0.36 1.45
N GLN A 60 -23.15 0.72 2.14
CA GLN A 60 -21.77 1.18 2.22
C GLN A 60 -21.04 0.35 3.25
N LYS A 61 -19.80 -0.01 2.94
CA LYS A 61 -18.92 -0.71 3.88
C LYS A 61 -18.78 0.16 5.14
N PRO A 62 -18.83 -0.42 6.36
CA PRO A 62 -18.54 0.34 7.57
C PRO A 62 -17.16 0.99 7.47
N LEU A 63 -17.09 2.30 7.73
CA LEU A 63 -15.85 3.08 7.58
C LEU A 63 -14.69 2.49 8.39
N ASP A 64 -14.96 1.95 9.57
CA ASP A 64 -13.95 1.31 10.41
C ASP A 64 -13.38 0.02 9.78
N GLU A 65 -14.20 -0.75 9.08
CA GLU A 65 -13.76 -1.95 8.36
C GLU A 65 -12.90 -1.57 7.15
N ALA A 66 -13.33 -0.57 6.37
CA ALA A 66 -12.55 -0.03 5.26
C ALA A 66 -11.21 0.56 5.74
N ARG A 67 -11.20 1.25 6.89
CA ARG A 67 -9.98 1.76 7.51
C ARG A 67 -9.01 0.64 7.89
N ALA A 68 -9.53 -0.44 8.48
CA ALA A 68 -8.71 -1.60 8.85
C ALA A 68 -8.06 -2.27 7.63
N GLU A 69 -8.79 -2.39 6.52
CA GLU A 69 -8.25 -2.90 5.25
C GLU A 69 -7.20 -1.98 4.66
N LYS A 70 -7.44 -0.66 4.68
CA LYS A 70 -6.47 0.32 4.19
C LYS A 70 -5.17 0.30 5.00
N LEU A 71 -5.25 0.12 6.32
CA LEU A 71 -4.08 -0.09 7.17
C LEU A 71 -3.34 -1.41 6.83
N ALA A 72 -4.06 -2.47 6.49
CA ALA A 72 -3.44 -3.72 6.06
C ALA A 72 -2.71 -3.57 4.71
N GLU A 73 -3.32 -2.86 3.75
CA GLU A 73 -2.71 -2.49 2.47
C GLU A 73 -1.42 -1.69 2.68
N LEU A 74 -1.45 -0.68 3.56
CA LEU A 74 -0.28 0.12 3.92
C LEU A 74 0.84 -0.75 4.51
N ASN A 75 0.51 -1.67 5.41
CA ASN A 75 1.49 -2.57 6.01
C ASN A 75 2.14 -3.50 4.97
N ALA A 76 1.36 -4.01 4.00
CA ALA A 76 1.88 -4.84 2.91
C ALA A 76 2.80 -4.03 1.97
N ALA A 77 2.40 -2.81 1.61
CA ALA A 77 3.21 -1.91 0.80
C ALA A 77 4.53 -1.56 1.51
N PHE A 78 4.48 -1.24 2.81
CA PHE A 78 5.65 -0.96 3.62
C PHE A 78 6.60 -2.16 3.77
N ALA A 79 6.07 -3.36 3.96
CA ALA A 79 6.90 -4.57 4.04
C ALA A 79 7.67 -4.81 2.73
N THR A 80 7.03 -4.52 1.59
CA THR A 80 7.68 -4.62 0.28
C THR A 80 8.72 -3.52 0.09
N ALA A 81 8.37 -2.26 0.36
CA ALA A 81 9.28 -1.12 0.23
C ALA A 81 10.52 -1.27 1.12
N SER A 82 10.35 -1.67 2.39
CA SER A 82 11.47 -1.86 3.32
C SER A 82 12.31 -3.10 2.98
N GLY A 83 11.70 -4.17 2.47
CA GLY A 83 12.42 -5.38 2.04
C GLY A 83 13.14 -5.25 0.70
N GLN A 84 12.85 -4.21 -0.09
CA GLN A 84 13.50 -3.91 -1.36
C GLN A 84 14.23 -2.57 -1.34
N ALA A 85 14.39 -1.99 -0.15
CA ALA A 85 14.98 -0.67 0.02
C ALA A 85 16.41 -0.63 -0.50
N HIS A 86 16.75 0.45 -1.19
CA HIS A 86 18.11 0.79 -1.58
C HIS A 86 18.31 2.29 -1.45
N CYS A 87 19.55 2.74 -1.35
CA CYS A 87 19.87 4.16 -1.34
C CYS A 87 21.23 4.47 -1.96
N ARG A 88 21.39 5.72 -2.39
CA ARG A 88 22.66 6.26 -2.86
C ARG A 88 23.60 6.49 -1.69
N SER A 89 24.70 5.74 -1.62
CA SER A 89 25.75 6.00 -0.64
C SER A 89 26.57 7.23 -1.03
N SER A 90 27.05 7.97 -0.02
CA SER A 90 28.05 9.03 -0.17
C SER A 90 29.37 8.52 -0.77
N LEU A 91 29.62 7.21 -0.75
CA LEU A 91 30.75 6.56 -1.42
C LEU A 91 30.60 6.48 -2.94
N GLY A 92 29.47 6.92 -3.51
CA GLY A 92 29.29 7.09 -4.94
C GLY A 92 28.71 5.88 -5.68
N PHE A 93 28.08 4.95 -4.98
CA PHE A 93 27.35 3.80 -5.56
C PHE A 93 26.04 3.53 -4.80
N GLU A 94 25.13 2.79 -5.42
CA GLU A 94 23.87 2.36 -4.78
C GLU A 94 24.12 1.14 -3.87
N ILE A 95 23.48 1.13 -2.71
CA ILE A 95 23.57 0.03 -1.75
C ILE A 95 22.18 -0.48 -1.39
N ASP A 96 22.08 -1.80 -1.14
CA ASP A 96 20.91 -2.35 -0.47
C ASP A 96 20.74 -1.71 0.91
N ALA A 97 19.51 -1.38 1.28
CA ALA A 97 19.14 -0.68 2.51
C ALA A 97 18.03 -1.39 3.29
N ASP A 98 17.90 -2.71 3.10
CA ASP A 98 17.01 -3.58 3.88
C ASP A 98 17.67 -4.06 5.20
N GLU A 99 16.91 -4.80 6.01
CA GLU A 99 17.38 -5.35 7.28
C GLU A 99 18.56 -6.33 7.10
N VAL A 100 18.58 -7.08 6.00
CA VAL A 100 19.64 -8.05 5.70
C VAL A 100 20.94 -7.33 5.39
N ALA A 101 20.90 -6.28 4.58
CA ALA A 101 22.03 -5.42 4.25
C ALA A 101 22.61 -4.77 5.51
N ASN A 102 21.75 -4.21 6.38
CA ASN A 102 22.18 -3.63 7.64
C ASN A 102 22.92 -4.65 8.53
N ARG A 103 22.35 -5.86 8.67
CA ARG A 103 22.98 -6.94 9.45
C ARG A 103 24.30 -7.42 8.84
N ASN A 104 24.38 -7.50 7.51
CA ASN A 104 25.60 -7.91 6.82
C ASN A 104 26.73 -6.89 7.03
N ILE A 105 26.43 -5.59 6.92
CA ILE A 105 27.38 -4.52 7.19
C ILE A 105 27.83 -4.56 8.66
N GLU A 106 26.90 -4.73 9.61
CA GLU A 106 27.22 -4.85 11.04
C GLU A 106 28.15 -6.04 11.33
N GLY A 107 27.90 -7.19 10.70
CA GLY A 107 28.77 -8.36 10.80
C GLY A 107 30.18 -8.12 10.25
N LEU A 108 30.31 -7.42 9.11
CA LEU A 108 31.61 -7.05 8.53
C LEU A 108 32.36 -6.05 9.41
N THR A 109 31.69 -5.00 9.90
CA THR A 109 32.28 -4.01 10.80
C THR A 109 32.77 -4.64 12.12
N LEU A 110 32.09 -5.69 12.61
CA LEU A 110 32.48 -6.38 13.84
C LEU A 110 33.80 -7.14 13.70
N VAL A 111 34.08 -7.73 12.53
CA VAL A 111 35.26 -8.58 12.32
C VAL A 111 36.48 -7.83 11.79
N LEU A 112 36.27 -6.72 11.08
CA LEU A 112 37.35 -5.90 10.52
C LEU A 112 38.02 -5.03 11.60
N GLN A 113 39.33 -4.93 11.55
CA GLN A 113 40.10 -3.96 12.33
C GLN A 113 40.08 -2.57 11.65
N PRO A 114 40.37 -1.48 12.38
CA PRO A 114 40.51 -0.16 11.78
C PRO A 114 41.54 -0.15 10.64
N GLY A 115 41.17 0.44 9.51
CA GLY A 115 41.99 0.46 8.29
C GLY A 115 42.04 -0.83 7.47
N GLU A 116 41.38 -1.92 7.90
CA GLU A 116 41.18 -3.10 7.05
C GLU A 116 40.04 -2.87 6.05
N SER A 117 40.17 -3.52 4.90
CA SER A 117 39.19 -3.51 3.82
C SER A 117 38.61 -4.89 3.54
N THR A 118 37.45 -4.90 2.90
CA THR A 118 36.81 -6.10 2.37
C THR A 118 36.14 -5.82 1.03
N LEU A 119 35.83 -6.87 0.27
CA LEU A 119 34.99 -6.76 -0.92
C LEU A 119 33.52 -6.71 -0.49
N PHE A 120 32.86 -5.60 -0.83
CA PHE A 120 31.43 -5.40 -0.65
C PHE A 120 30.72 -5.50 -2.01
N ARG A 121 29.57 -6.17 -2.05
CA ARG A 121 28.74 -6.26 -3.24
C ARG A 121 27.64 -5.21 -3.18
N ALA A 122 27.67 -4.25 -4.10
CA ALA A 122 26.68 -3.18 -4.22
C ALA A 122 25.35 -3.70 -4.80
N TYR A 123 24.34 -2.83 -4.81
CA TYR A 123 22.99 -3.11 -5.31
C TYR A 123 22.99 -3.62 -6.76
N ASP A 124 23.84 -3.04 -7.61
CA ASP A 124 24.00 -3.43 -9.01
C ASP A 124 24.84 -4.71 -9.21
N ASN A 125 25.14 -5.44 -8.14
CA ASN A 125 25.97 -6.64 -8.07
C ASN A 125 27.46 -6.42 -8.42
N ARG A 126 27.95 -5.19 -8.54
CA ARG A 126 29.38 -4.91 -8.65
C ARG A 126 30.07 -5.01 -7.30
N PHE A 127 31.35 -5.36 -7.32
CA PHE A 127 32.18 -5.41 -6.13
C PHE A 127 32.99 -4.13 -5.97
N TYR A 128 33.00 -3.60 -4.74
CA TYR A 128 33.79 -2.45 -4.32
C TYR A 128 34.66 -2.87 -3.13
N GLU A 129 35.92 -2.45 -3.12
CA GLU A 129 36.74 -2.54 -1.92
C GLU A 129 36.33 -1.40 -0.98
N VAL A 130 35.91 -1.75 0.24
CA VAL A 130 35.45 -0.80 1.25
C VAL A 130 36.18 -1.01 2.57
N THR A 131 36.52 0.07 3.26
CA THR A 131 37.10 -0.01 4.60
C THR A 131 36.04 -0.23 5.68
N ARG A 132 36.48 -0.58 6.89
CA ARG A 132 35.61 -0.60 8.07
C ARG A 132 34.85 0.72 8.29
N GLU A 133 35.52 1.85 8.14
CA GLU A 133 34.94 3.19 8.37
C GLU A 133 33.90 3.55 7.29
N GLU A 134 34.13 3.08 6.06
CA GLU A 134 33.18 3.20 4.95
C GLU A 134 31.94 2.32 5.18
N LEU A 135 32.10 1.10 5.70
CA LEU A 135 30.99 0.25 6.17
C LEU A 135 30.17 0.94 7.28
N GLU A 136 30.82 1.58 8.25
CA GLU A 136 30.13 2.35 9.30
C GLU A 136 29.36 3.56 8.72
N THR A 137 29.86 4.16 7.65
CA THR A 137 29.19 5.23 6.92
C THR A 137 27.94 4.72 6.21
N MET A 138 28.08 3.65 5.41
CA MET A 138 26.95 3.00 4.73
C MET A 138 25.87 2.54 5.72
N ARG A 139 26.26 2.00 6.89
CA ARG A 139 25.30 1.63 7.95
C ARG A 139 24.45 2.81 8.40
N LYS A 140 25.05 3.99 8.60
CA LYS A 140 24.30 5.20 8.99
C LYS A 140 23.32 5.60 7.90
N GLU A 141 23.72 5.51 6.64
CA GLU A 141 22.88 5.83 5.49
C GLU A 141 21.67 4.87 5.39
N ILE A 142 21.87 3.57 5.61
CA ILE A 142 20.78 2.58 5.67
C ILE A 142 19.81 2.89 6.83
N VAL A 143 20.32 3.25 8.01
CA VAL A 143 19.48 3.62 9.16
C VAL A 143 18.66 4.87 8.86
N VAL A 144 19.27 5.89 8.24
CA VAL A 144 18.56 7.11 7.83
C VAL A 144 17.48 6.77 6.80
N ASN A 145 17.78 5.94 5.81
CA ASN A 145 16.80 5.50 4.82
C ASN A 145 15.60 4.78 5.47
N SER A 146 15.89 3.86 6.41
CA SER A 146 14.87 3.16 7.19
C SER A 146 13.98 4.13 7.97
N GLN A 147 14.57 5.14 8.62
CA GLN A 147 13.82 6.17 9.35
C GLN A 147 12.90 6.97 8.43
N LYS A 148 13.36 7.35 7.22
CA LYS A 148 12.53 8.04 6.24
C LYS A 148 11.32 7.20 5.81
N LEU A 149 11.51 5.90 5.55
CA LEU A 149 10.42 4.98 5.22
C LEU A 149 9.40 4.86 6.36
N TYR A 150 9.86 4.81 7.63
CA TYR A 150 8.96 4.81 8.77
C TYR A 150 8.17 6.12 8.90
N GLN A 151 8.80 7.27 8.65
CA GLN A 151 8.09 8.56 8.65
C GLN A 151 7.02 8.64 7.55
N ALA A 152 7.33 8.13 6.35
CA ALA A 152 6.35 8.02 5.27
C ALA A 152 5.18 7.12 5.68
N LYS A 153 5.46 5.95 6.29
CA LYS A 153 4.43 5.06 6.83
C LYS A 153 3.54 5.76 7.84
N TRP A 154 4.11 6.43 8.85
CA TRP A 154 3.34 7.13 9.89
C TRP A 154 2.49 8.27 9.33
N THR A 155 2.98 8.97 8.31
CA THR A 155 2.21 10.01 7.61
C THR A 155 0.96 9.41 6.97
N LEU A 156 1.09 8.25 6.32
CA LEU A 156 -0.04 7.54 5.72
C LEU A 156 -0.98 6.94 6.77
N GLU A 157 -0.46 6.39 7.88
CA GLU A 157 -1.27 5.91 9.01
C GLU A 157 -2.12 7.04 9.60
N ALA A 158 -1.55 8.24 9.77
CA ALA A 158 -2.27 9.41 10.23
C ALA A 158 -3.36 9.83 9.24
N ALA A 159 -3.06 9.87 7.93
CA ALA A 159 -4.03 10.19 6.89
C ALA A 159 -5.21 9.22 6.86
N ILE A 160 -4.94 7.91 6.97
CA ILE A 160 -5.97 6.85 7.02
C ILE A 160 -6.84 6.99 8.28
N THR A 161 -6.23 7.35 9.41
CA THR A 161 -6.94 7.48 10.69
C THR A 161 -7.93 8.65 10.69
N VAL A 162 -7.56 9.78 10.08
CA VAL A 162 -8.41 10.99 10.05
C VAL A 162 -9.40 11.04 8.89
N ALA A 163 -9.35 10.07 7.95
CA ALA A 163 -10.30 10.01 6.85
C ALA A 163 -11.74 9.78 7.37
N GLU A 164 -12.65 10.64 6.92
CA GLU A 164 -14.06 10.66 7.36
C GLU A 164 -15.01 9.95 6.38
N SER A 165 -14.51 9.44 5.25
CA SER A 165 -15.31 8.74 4.25
C SER A 165 -14.52 7.66 3.50
N ILE A 166 -15.24 6.76 2.83
CA ILE A 166 -14.63 5.71 1.99
C ILE A 166 -13.88 6.34 0.81
N GLU A 167 -14.45 7.36 0.19
CA GLU A 167 -13.82 8.08 -0.92
C GLU A 167 -12.51 8.74 -0.50
N ALA A 168 -12.45 9.28 0.73
CA ALA A 168 -11.23 9.84 1.28
C ALA A 168 -10.16 8.77 1.54
N LEU A 169 -10.55 7.55 1.96
CA LEU A 169 -9.64 6.42 2.11
C LEU A 169 -9.12 5.94 0.75
N ASP A 170 -10.00 5.81 -0.25
CA ASP A 170 -9.64 5.34 -1.59
C ASP A 170 -8.72 6.31 -2.32
N ALA A 171 -8.80 7.61 -2.01
CA ALA A 171 -7.89 8.62 -2.53
C ALA A 171 -6.44 8.51 -2.01
N ILE A 172 -6.21 7.75 -0.92
CA ILE A 172 -4.87 7.52 -0.38
C ILE A 172 -4.19 6.44 -1.24
N ALA A 173 -3.29 6.90 -2.13
CA ALA A 173 -2.49 6.02 -2.96
C ALA A 173 -1.46 5.25 -2.10
N LEU A 174 -1.53 3.93 -2.14
CA LEU A 174 -0.63 3.04 -1.42
C LEU A 174 0.10 2.14 -2.42
N SER A 175 1.41 2.30 -2.53
CA SER A 175 2.29 1.38 -3.25
C SER A 175 3.70 1.44 -2.64
N PRO A 176 4.54 0.43 -2.86
CA PRO A 176 5.92 0.48 -2.39
C PRO A 176 6.66 1.71 -2.93
N ASP A 177 6.45 2.04 -4.20
CA ASP A 177 7.04 3.21 -4.86
C ASP A 177 6.52 4.52 -4.25
N ALA A 178 5.22 4.64 -3.97
CA ALA A 178 4.64 5.84 -3.35
C ALA A 178 5.21 6.07 -1.93
N LEU A 179 5.47 4.99 -1.18
CA LEU A 179 6.14 5.11 0.12
C LEU A 179 7.59 5.57 -0.02
N ALA A 180 8.33 5.04 -1.01
CA ALA A 180 9.71 5.45 -1.27
C ALA A 180 9.80 6.92 -1.69
N GLU A 181 8.92 7.37 -2.61
CA GLU A 181 8.83 8.76 -3.03
C GLU A 181 8.50 9.70 -1.86
N LEU A 182 7.54 9.32 -1.02
CA LEU A 182 7.18 10.11 0.16
C LEU A 182 8.32 10.17 1.19
N ALA A 183 9.09 9.10 1.32
CA ALA A 183 10.25 9.03 2.21
C ALA A 183 11.36 10.00 1.76
N ASP A 184 11.58 10.13 0.45
CA ASP A 184 12.57 11.06 -0.10
C ASP A 184 12.16 12.53 0.11
N VAL A 185 10.91 12.88 -0.17
CA VAL A 185 10.36 14.24 0.07
C VAL A 185 10.43 14.61 1.55
N SER A 186 10.10 13.66 2.44
CA SER A 186 10.16 13.89 3.89
C SER A 186 11.59 14.10 4.40
N GLY A 187 12.58 13.54 3.69
CA GLY A 187 14.00 13.68 4.01
C GLY A 187 14.59 15.06 3.70
N GLU A 188 14.10 15.75 2.67
CA GLU A 188 14.60 17.08 2.28
C GLU A 188 14.21 18.18 3.29
N ASN A 189 13.04 18.06 3.93
CA ASN A 189 12.56 19.04 4.90
C ASN A 189 13.32 19.02 6.25
N ILE A 190 14.05 17.95 6.56
CA ILE A 190 14.86 17.87 7.80
C ILE A 190 16.20 18.60 7.64
N GLY A 191 16.69 18.76 6.40
CA GLY A 191 17.93 19.49 6.10
C GLY A 191 17.85 21.02 6.30
N ALA A 192 16.63 21.58 6.41
CA ALA A 192 16.40 23.02 6.61
C ALA A 192 16.00 23.40 8.05
N GLY A 193 15.84 22.43 8.95
CA GLY A 193 15.29 22.62 10.30
C GLY A 193 16.19 22.09 11.41
N GLY A 194 17.50 22.32 11.32
CA GLY A 194 18.45 22.00 12.38
C GLY A 194 18.41 23.03 13.52
N ASP A 195 17.32 23.09 14.29
CA ASP A 195 17.31 23.51 15.70
C ASP A 195 15.88 23.38 16.24
N HIS A 196 15.56 22.27 16.92
CA HIS A 196 14.63 22.31 18.04
C HIS A 196 15.07 21.27 19.06
N GLY A 197 15.93 21.72 19.98
CA GLY A 197 15.97 21.12 21.29
C GLY A 197 14.62 21.29 22.00
N GLN A 198 14.13 20.22 22.63
CA GLN A 198 13.82 20.20 24.07
C GLN A 198 13.27 18.83 24.49
N THR A 199 13.96 18.25 25.46
CA THR A 199 13.42 17.56 26.65
C THR A 199 11.90 17.67 26.85
N VAL A 200 11.19 16.54 27.00
CA VAL A 200 10.83 15.87 28.27
C VAL A 200 10.57 14.39 27.98
#